data_AF-A0A8J8E521-F1
#
_entry.id   AF-A0A8J8E521-F1
#
_cell.length_a   1.000
_cell.length_b   1.000
_cell.length_c   1.000
_cell.angle_alpha   90.00
_cell.angle_beta   90.00
_cell.angle_gamma   90.00
#
_symmetry.space_group_name_H-M   'P 1'
#
loop_
_entity.id
_entity.type
_entity.pdbx_description
1 polymer ?
#
loop_
_entity_poly.entity_id
_entity_poly.type
_entity_poly.pdbx_seq_one_letter_code
_entity_poly.pdbx_strand_id
1 'polypeptide(L)'
;MRENEVWIFMGSYGTTHREGNAYWVIRKYKRGNGYSARYVARDFSGYTVSDPVKKFKTFEELVNFLTREANPRANENMIRYAIKTSGNEEFWREELEWLRSRFAVKREVKPTRQVSLLEVIS
;
A
#
# COMPACT_ATOMS: atom_id res chain seq x y z
N MET A 1 12.01 -12.36 -8.15
CA MET A 1 11.84 -10.88 -8.10
C MET A 1 13.02 -10.28 -7.36
N ARG A 2 13.30 -8.99 -7.54
CA ARG A 2 14.36 -8.32 -6.77
C ARG A 2 13.87 -8.11 -5.33
N GLU A 3 14.70 -8.42 -4.34
CA GLU A 3 14.32 -8.32 -2.91
C GLU A 3 13.83 -6.92 -2.51
N ASN A 4 14.35 -5.89 -3.18
CA ASN A 4 14.05 -4.50 -2.92
C ASN A 4 12.90 -3.93 -3.75
N GLU A 5 12.14 -4.79 -4.45
CA GLU A 5 11.03 -4.40 -5.31
C GLU A 5 9.78 -5.20 -4.93
N VAL A 6 8.66 -4.49 -4.77
CA VAL A 6 7.36 -5.08 -4.41
C VAL A 6 6.33 -4.63 -5.43
N TRP A 7 5.53 -5.59 -5.90
CA TRP A 7 4.47 -5.37 -6.88
C TRP A 7 3.13 -5.40 -6.18
N ILE A 8 2.41 -4.28 -6.23
CA ILE A 8 1.11 -4.09 -5.62
C ILE A 8 0.07 -4.19 -6.72
N PHE A 9 -0.74 -5.24 -6.70
CA PHE A 9 -1.81 -5.42 -7.68
C PHE A 9 -2.93 -4.41 -7.46
N MET A 10 -3.33 -3.73 -8.53
CA MET A 10 -4.36 -2.68 -8.50
C MET A 10 -5.69 -3.13 -9.11
N GLY A 11 -5.65 -4.18 -9.93
CA GLY A 11 -6.81 -4.71 -10.60
C GLY A 11 -6.50 -5.14 -12.02
N SER A 12 -7.43 -5.88 -12.60
CA SER A 12 -7.46 -6.20 -14.01
C SER A 12 -8.35 -5.19 -14.75
N TYR A 13 -8.06 -4.95 -16.03
CA TYR A 13 -8.84 -4.07 -16.90
C TYR A 13 -8.98 -4.72 -18.28
N GLY A 14 -9.98 -4.31 -19.05
CA GLY A 14 -10.30 -4.91 -20.34
C GLY A 14 -11.53 -5.81 -20.28
N THR A 15 -11.77 -6.55 -21.36
CA THR A 15 -12.89 -7.50 -21.47
C THR A 15 -12.38 -8.92 -21.35
N THR A 16 -13.29 -9.88 -21.14
CA THR A 16 -13.02 -11.29 -20.78
C THR A 16 -12.00 -12.02 -21.67
N HIS A 17 -11.74 -11.55 -22.89
CA HIS A 17 -10.77 -12.13 -23.83
C HIS A 17 -9.48 -11.31 -24.03
N ARG A 18 -9.37 -10.14 -23.39
CA ARG A 18 -8.24 -9.21 -23.49
C ARG A 18 -8.06 -8.48 -22.15
N GLU A 19 -7.82 -9.24 -21.09
CA GLU A 19 -7.61 -8.69 -19.76
C GLU A 19 -6.13 -8.32 -19.55
N GLY A 20 -5.88 -7.05 -19.23
CA GLY A 20 -4.60 -6.54 -18.76
C GLY A 20 -4.59 -6.40 -17.24
N ASN A 21 -3.40 -6.40 -16.65
CA ASN A 21 -3.19 -6.24 -15.21
C ASN A 21 -2.45 -4.95 -14.90
N ALA A 22 -2.95 -4.22 -13.90
CA ALA A 22 -2.37 -2.98 -13.42
C ALA A 22 -1.67 -3.18 -12.07
N TYR A 23 -0.47 -2.62 -11.94
CA TYR A 23 0.35 -2.72 -10.75
C TYR A 23 0.97 -1.37 -10.38
N TRP A 24 1.15 -1.15 -9.09
CA TRP A 24 2.15 -0.22 -8.57
C TRP A 24 3.39 -1.01 -8.19
N VAL A 25 4.53 -0.64 -8.78
CA VAL A 25 5.83 -1.23 -8.44
C VAL A 25 6.58 -0.27 -7.54
N ILE A 26 6.75 -0.65 -6.28
CA ILE A 26 7.52 0.11 -5.30
C ILE A 26 8.92 -0.49 -5.16
N ARG A 27 9.91 0.36 -4.93
CA ARG A 27 11.30 -0.07 -4.76
C ARG A 27 12.00 0.74 -3.70
N LYS A 28 12.64 0.05 -2.75
CA LYS A 28 13.57 0.63 -1.76
C LYS A 28 14.98 0.64 -2.34
N TYR A 29 15.71 1.75 -2.21
CA TYR A 29 17.07 1.82 -2.75
C TYR A 29 18.05 1.00 -1.90
N LYS A 30 18.94 0.25 -2.56
CA LYS A 30 19.96 -0.56 -1.87
C LYS A 30 21.14 0.28 -1.36
N ARG A 31 21.38 1.44 -1.98
CA ARG A 31 22.45 2.37 -1.64
C ARG A 31 21.81 3.75 -1.46
N GLY A 32 21.92 4.30 -0.25
CA GLY A 32 21.25 5.54 0.15
C GLY A 32 19.83 5.34 0.66
N ASN A 33 19.30 6.35 1.35
CA ASN A 33 17.93 6.34 1.85
C ASN A 33 16.99 6.85 0.75
N GLY A 34 15.95 6.07 0.46
CA GLY A 34 14.89 6.51 -0.43
C GLY A 34 14.14 5.37 -1.11
N TYR A 35 13.06 5.78 -1.78
CA TYR A 35 12.12 4.89 -2.42
C TYR A 35 11.76 5.40 -3.81
N SER A 36 11.16 4.54 -4.59
CA SER A 36 10.52 4.91 -5.83
C SER A 36 9.24 4.12 -6.04
N ALA A 37 8.34 4.69 -6.82
CA ALA A 37 7.13 4.04 -7.29
C ALA A 37 6.95 4.31 -8.79
N ARG A 38 6.45 3.32 -9.52
CA ARG A 38 5.97 3.49 -10.89
C ARG A 38 4.71 2.68 -11.11
N TYR A 39 3.82 3.21 -11.93
CA TYR A 39 2.68 2.45 -12.42
C TYR A 39 3.13 1.57 -13.57
N VAL A 40 2.66 0.33 -13.60
CA VAL A 40 2.94 -0.64 -14.65
C VAL A 40 1.64 -1.33 -15.03
N ALA A 41 1.26 -1.20 -16.29
CA ALA A 41 0.16 -1.93 -16.88
C ALA A 41 0.71 -2.97 -17.86
N ARG A 42 0.37 -4.23 -17.63
CA ARG A 42 0.70 -5.36 -18.53
C ARG A 42 -0.56 -5.74 -19.28
N ASP A 43 -0.59 -5.47 -20.57
CA ASP A 43 -1.72 -5.81 -21.42
C ASP A 43 -1.70 -7.30 -21.80
N PHE A 44 -2.86 -7.85 -22.16
CA PHE A 44 -3.02 -9.23 -22.62
C PHE A 44 -2.13 -9.54 -23.82
N SER A 45 -1.92 -8.54 -24.68
CA SER A 45 -1.05 -8.59 -25.85
C SER A 45 0.44 -8.77 -25.54
N GLY A 46 0.84 -8.73 -24.26
CA GLY A 46 2.23 -8.79 -23.80
C GLY A 46 2.93 -7.43 -23.77
N TYR A 47 2.30 -6.38 -24.29
CA TYR A 47 2.81 -5.01 -24.18
C TYR A 47 2.78 -4.54 -22.73
N THR A 48 3.86 -3.90 -22.30
CA THR A 48 3.96 -3.31 -20.97
C THR A 48 4.06 -1.79 -21.11
N VAL A 49 3.11 -1.08 -20.51
CA VAL A 49 3.13 0.36 -20.36
C VAL A 49 3.64 0.68 -18.95
N SER A 50 4.59 1.60 -18.83
CA SER A 50 5.09 2.04 -17.53
C SER A 50 5.18 3.55 -17.46
N ASP A 51 4.66 4.11 -16.38
CA ASP A 51 4.80 5.54 -16.10
C ASP A 51 6.23 5.90 -15.70
N PRO A 52 6.60 7.19 -15.80
CA PRO A 52 7.83 7.70 -15.24
C PRO A 52 7.99 7.35 -13.76
N VAL A 53 9.21 7.01 -13.36
CA VAL A 53 9.53 6.66 -11.98
C VAL A 53 9.45 7.90 -11.09
N LYS A 54 8.57 7.87 -10.09
CA LYS A 54 8.51 8.86 -9.02
C LYS A 54 9.43 8.44 -7.88
N LYS A 55 10.16 9.41 -7.30
CA LYS A 55 11.15 9.18 -6.23
C LYS A 55 10.68 9.83 -4.94
N PHE A 56 10.97 9.19 -3.82
CA PHE A 56 10.60 9.63 -2.47
C PHE A 56 11.81 9.50 -1.54
N LYS A 57 11.92 10.40 -0.57
CA LYS A 57 12.98 10.34 0.44
C LYS A 57 12.60 9.40 1.57
N THR A 58 11.34 9.39 1.96
CA THR A 58 10.83 8.56 3.07
C THR A 58 9.80 7.54 2.59
N PHE A 59 9.61 6.49 3.39
CA PHE A 59 8.56 5.51 3.12
C PHE A 59 7.17 6.11 3.30
N GLU A 60 7.03 7.03 4.25
CA GLU A 60 5.78 7.77 4.48
C GLU A 60 5.36 8.59 3.26
N GLU A 61 6.28 9.32 2.63
CA GLU A 61 6.01 10.07 1.40
C GLU A 61 5.48 9.14 0.30
N LEU A 62 6.10 7.97 0.13
CA LEU A 62 5.65 6.96 -0.84
C LEU A 62 4.25 6.43 -0.51
N VAL A 63 3.98 6.10 0.75
CA VAL A 63 2.66 5.59 1.17
C VAL A 63 1.57 6.65 1.00
N ASN A 64 1.84 7.89 1.38
CA ASN A 64 0.91 9.00 1.21
C ASN A 64 0.62 9.24 -0.28
N PHE A 65 1.65 9.23 -1.14
CA PHE A 65 1.47 9.30 -2.58
C PHE A 65 0.55 8.19 -3.11
N LEU A 66 0.83 6.92 -2.75
CA LEU A 66 0.06 5.79 -3.25
C LEU A 66 -1.40 5.82 -2.81
N THR A 67 -1.66 6.17 -1.55
CA THR A 67 -2.99 6.09 -0.93
C THR A 67 -3.86 7.33 -1.15
N ARG A 68 -3.27 8.50 -1.39
CA ARG A 68 -4.01 9.76 -1.54
C ARG A 68 -4.05 10.27 -2.97
N GLU A 69 -2.99 10.08 -3.74
CA GLU A 69 -2.86 10.66 -5.08
C GLU A 69 -2.98 9.59 -6.17
N ALA A 70 -2.31 8.46 -6.00
CA ALA A 70 -2.13 7.49 -7.07
C ALA A 70 -3.33 6.55 -7.25
N ASN A 71 -4.00 6.15 -6.15
CA ASN A 71 -5.26 5.44 -6.21
C ASN A 71 -6.02 5.60 -4.87
N PRO A 72 -7.21 6.23 -4.84
CA PRO A 72 -8.00 6.41 -3.62
C PRO A 72 -8.43 5.09 -2.93
N ARG A 73 -8.41 3.97 -3.66
CA ARG A 73 -8.69 2.63 -3.14
C ARG A 73 -7.44 1.94 -2.60
N ALA A 74 -6.24 2.38 -2.99
CA ALA A 74 -5.01 1.88 -2.39
C ALA A 74 -4.99 2.27 -0.92
N ASN A 75 -4.69 1.29 -0.08
CA ASN A 75 -4.56 1.51 1.35
C ASN A 75 -3.32 0.77 1.87
N GLU A 76 -2.93 1.12 3.09
CA GLU A 76 -1.77 0.56 3.77
C GLU A 76 -1.82 -0.97 3.92
N ASN A 77 -3.01 -1.57 4.01
CA ASN A 77 -3.14 -3.03 4.06
C ASN A 77 -2.76 -3.70 2.74
N MET A 78 -3.06 -3.08 1.60
CA MET A 78 -2.62 -3.59 0.29
C MET A 78 -1.10 -3.57 0.17
N ILE A 79 -0.46 -2.49 0.61
CA ILE A 79 1.01 -2.35 0.62
C ILE A 79 1.61 -3.41 1.55
N ARG A 80 1.09 -3.54 2.77
CA ARG A 80 1.53 -4.54 3.75
C ARG A 80 1.38 -5.96 3.22
N TYR A 81 0.24 -6.27 2.62
CA TYR A 81 -0.02 -7.59 2.03
C TYR A 81 0.96 -7.90 0.90
N ALA A 82 1.18 -6.96 -0.02
CA ALA A 82 2.12 -7.11 -1.12
C ALA A 82 3.56 -7.33 -0.64
N ILE A 83 4.00 -6.61 0.40
CA ILE A 83 5.32 -6.83 1.01
C ILE A 83 5.42 -8.25 1.58
N LYS A 84 4.42 -8.70 2.33
CA LYS A 84 4.40 -10.04 2.92
C LYS A 84 4.44 -11.15 1.87
N THR A 85 3.63 -11.04 0.84
CA THR A 85 3.56 -12.04 -0.24
C THR A 85 4.75 -11.97 -1.21
N SER A 86 5.58 -10.91 -1.14
CA SER A 86 6.78 -10.81 -1.98
C SER A 86 7.89 -11.80 -1.60
N GLY A 87 7.82 -12.41 -0.41
CA GLY A 87 8.87 -13.29 0.13
C GLY A 87 10.10 -12.56 0.65
N ASN A 88 10.07 -11.22 0.72
CA ASN A 88 11.19 -10.38 1.17
C ASN A 88 10.89 -9.66 2.50
N GLU A 89 10.10 -10.29 3.37
CA GLU A 89 9.65 -9.66 4.63
C GLU A 89 10.80 -9.10 5.46
N GLU A 90 11.90 -9.83 5.57
CA GLU A 90 13.06 -9.42 6.36
C GLU A 90 13.70 -8.13 5.82
N PHE A 91 13.76 -7.98 4.49
CA PHE A 91 14.30 -6.77 3.86
C PHE A 91 13.42 -5.53 4.10
N TRP A 92 12.12 -5.74 4.24
CA TRP A 92 11.10 -4.70 4.42
C TRP A 92 10.59 -4.60 5.87
N ARG A 93 11.33 -5.16 6.84
CA ARG A 93 10.88 -5.29 8.22
C ARG A 93 10.54 -3.94 8.86
N GLU A 94 11.40 -2.94 8.66
CA GLU A 94 11.20 -1.58 9.18
C GLU A 94 9.91 -0.95 8.63
N GLU A 95 9.63 -1.13 7.34
CA GLU A 95 8.42 -0.62 6.70
C GLU A 95 7.17 -1.37 7.17
N LEU A 96 7.27 -2.67 7.38
CA LEU A 96 6.18 -3.48 7.95
C LEU A 96 5.85 -3.05 9.38
N GLU A 97 6.88 -2.74 10.17
CA GLU A 97 6.72 -2.21 11.53
C GLU A 97 6.10 -0.81 11.52
N TRP A 98 6.58 0.07 10.64
CA TRP A 98 6.00 1.40 10.43
C TRP A 98 4.52 1.34 10.01
N LEU A 99 4.16 0.43 9.08
CA LEU A 99 2.76 0.23 8.70
C LEU A 99 1.94 -0.26 9.91
N ARG A 100 2.48 -1.17 10.71
CA ARG A 100 1.79 -1.71 11.90
C ARG A 100 1.50 -0.63 12.95
N SER A 101 2.46 0.25 13.23
CA SER A 101 2.29 1.30 14.25
C SER A 101 1.19 2.28 13.88
N ARG A 102 1.02 2.60 12.59
CA ARG A 102 -0.07 3.46 12.10
C ARG A 102 -1.46 2.89 12.33
N PHE A 103 -1.62 1.57 12.32
CA PHE A 103 -2.89 0.91 12.66
C PHE A 103 -3.20 0.92 14.16
N ALA A 104 -2.17 0.90 15.01
CA ALA A 104 -2.34 0.89 16.46
C ALA A 104 -2.95 2.20 16.99
N VAL A 105 -2.69 3.33 16.31
CA VAL A 105 -3.16 4.66 16.71
C VAL A 105 -4.66 4.89 16.44
N LYS A 106 -5.32 4.09 15.58
CA LYS A 106 -6.74 4.28 15.21
C LYS A 106 -7.77 3.57 16.10
N ARG A 107 -7.37 2.98 17.22
CA ARG A 107 -8.32 2.49 18.24
C ARG A 107 -8.51 3.55 19.33
N GLU A 108 -9.14 4.68 18.99
CA GLU A 108 -9.87 5.43 20.01
C GLU A 108 -11.06 4.55 20.42
N VAL A 109 -10.90 3.89 21.56
CA VAL A 109 -11.98 3.19 22.24
C VAL A 109 -13.02 4.24 22.58
N LYS A 110 -14.10 4.34 21.80
CA LYS A 110 -15.31 5.04 22.28
C LYS A 110 -15.72 4.35 23.58
N PRO A 111 -15.86 5.06 24.71
CA PRO A 111 -16.43 4.44 25.90
C PRO A 111 -17.89 4.09 25.58
N THR A 112 -18.17 2.81 25.35
CA THR A 112 -19.54 2.29 25.35
C THR A 112 -20.01 2.23 26.80
N ARG A 113 -20.35 3.38 27.38
CA ARG A 113 -21.29 3.43 28.50
C ARG A 113 -22.45 4.29 28.07
N GLN A 114 -23.44 3.63 27.50
CA GLN A 114 -24.77 4.18 27.37
C GLN A 114 -25.36 4.17 28.79
N VAL A 115 -25.25 5.29 29.50
CA VAL A 115 -25.99 5.50 30.75
C VAL A 115 -27.47 5.55 30.37
N SER A 116 -28.26 4.62 30.92
CA SER A 116 -29.70 4.64 30.74
C SER A 116 -30.31 5.75 31.60
N LEU A 117 -31.40 6.35 31.13
CA LEU A 117 -32.13 7.46 31.76
C LEU A 117 -32.58 7.21 33.22
N LEU A 118 -32.49 5.96 33.72
CA LEU A 118 -32.78 5.58 35.10
C LEU A 118 -31.77 6.12 36.12
N GLU A 119 -30.54 6.46 35.71
CA GLU A 119 -29.52 7.04 36.61
C GLU A 119 -29.68 8.56 36.81
N VAL A 120 -30.61 9.23 36.12
CA VAL A 120 -30.77 10.70 36.15
C VAL A 120 -31.89 11.17 37.10
N ILE A 121 -32.71 10.26 37.62
CA ILE A 121 -33.88 10.59 38.47
C ILE A 121 -33.62 10.19 39.94
N SER A 122 -32.42 10.47 40.46
CA SER A 122 -32.15 10.52 41.90
C SER A 122 -32.18 11.96 42.38
#